data_AF-A0A0S6WZU0-F1
#
_entry.id   AF-A0A0S6WZU0-F1
#
_cell.length_a   1.000
_cell.length_b   1.000
_cell.length_c   1.000
_cell.angle_alpha   90.00
_cell.angle_beta   90.00
_cell.angle_gamma   90.00
#
_symmetry.space_group_name_H-M   'P 1'
#
loop_
_entity.id
_entity.type
_entity.pdbx_description
1 polymer ?
#
loop_
_entity_poly.entity_id
_entity_poly.type
_entity_poly.pdbx_seq_one_letter_code
_entity_poly.pdbx_strand_id
1 'polypeptide(L)' 'MEQDFNPERLRRIEAALLELTNLDRQIFLAMRLDNMSVEEIARHTGLSQRQVVKRLARAIRHLDKRLRALGAQP' A
#
# COMPACT_ATOMS: atom_id res chain seq x y z
N MET A 1 17.57 16.40 8.25
CA MET A 1 16.20 15.94 7.96
C MET A 1 15.65 15.39 9.25
N GLU A 2 14.97 16.23 10.04
CA GLU A 2 14.12 15.73 11.12
C GLU A 2 13.03 14.90 10.46
N GLN A 3 13.14 13.59 10.60
CA GLN A 3 12.08 12.70 10.19
C GLN A 3 10.86 13.06 11.05
N ASP A 4 9.81 13.49 10.38
CA ASP A 4 8.48 13.75 10.95
C ASP A 4 7.90 12.41 11.46
N PHE A 5 8.49 11.90 12.56
CA PHE A 5 8.08 10.70 13.27
C PHE A 5 6.84 11.05 14.08
N ASN A 6 5.74 11.25 13.39
CA ASN A 6 4.44 11.39 14.01
C ASN A 6 3.86 9.98 14.23
N PRO A 7 3.89 9.44 15.48
CA PRO A 7 3.44 8.08 15.77
C PRO A 7 1.94 7.90 15.46
N GLU A 8 1.17 8.97 15.55
CA GLU A 8 -0.26 8.96 15.23
C GLU A 8 -0.47 8.84 13.70
N ARG A 9 0.34 9.53 12.91
CA ARG A 9 0.35 9.37 11.45
C ARG A 9 0.77 7.94 11.05
N LEU A 10 1.77 7.37 11.73
CA LEU A 10 2.21 5.99 11.48
C LEU A 10 1.09 4.98 11.78
N ARG A 11 0.47 5.06 12.97
CA ARG A 11 -0.65 4.19 13.36
C ARG A 11 -1.80 4.23 12.35
N ARG A 12 -2.10 5.42 11.82
CA ARG A 12 -3.15 5.59 10.81
C ARG A 12 -2.80 4.91 9.48
N ILE A 13 -1.55 5.01 9.05
CA ILE A 13 -1.05 4.32 7.85
C ILE A 13 -1.13 2.81 8.07
N GLU A 14 -0.68 2.32 9.23
CA GLU A 14 -0.76 0.89 9.58
C GLU A 14 -2.21 0.39 9.59
N ALA A 15 -3.13 1.14 10.19
CA ALA A 15 -4.55 0.81 10.20
C ALA A 15 -5.13 0.73 8.77
N ALA A 16 -4.80 1.70 7.90
CA ALA A 16 -5.26 1.69 6.51
C ALA A 16 -4.66 0.53 5.70
N LEU A 17 -3.42 0.12 5.99
CA LEU A 17 -2.81 -1.07 5.38
C LEU A 17 -3.52 -2.35 5.85
N LEU A 18 -3.92 -2.42 7.12
CA LEU A 18 -4.64 -3.56 7.70
C LEU A 18 -6.02 -3.80 7.08
N GLU A 19 -6.63 -2.78 6.48
CA GLU A 19 -7.91 -2.90 5.76
C GLU A 19 -7.78 -3.53 4.37
N LEU A 20 -6.57 -3.52 3.79
CA LEU A 20 -6.31 -4.25 2.54
C LEU A 20 -6.37 -5.75 2.77
N THR A 21 -6.80 -6.48 1.73
CA THR A 21 -6.67 -7.95 1.73
C THR A 21 -5.19 -8.33 1.90
N ASN A 22 -4.92 -9.50 2.51
CA ASN A 22 -3.54 -9.96 2.74
C ASN A 22 -2.71 -9.93 1.45
N LEU A 23 -3.28 -10.35 0.32
CA LEU A 23 -2.60 -10.36 -0.97
C LEU A 23 -2.34 -8.95 -1.51
N ASP A 24 -3.33 -8.04 -1.46
CA ASP A 24 -3.15 -6.67 -1.97
C ASP A 24 -2.15 -5.88 -1.10
N ARG A 25 -2.12 -6.14 0.21
CA ARG A 25 -1.14 -5.58 1.14
C ARG A 25 0.27 -6.08 0.82
N GLN A 26 0.45 -7.40 0.69
CA GLN A 26 1.75 -7.99 0.36
C GLN A 26 2.30 -7.46 -0.96
N ILE A 27 1.45 -7.39 -2.00
CA ILE A 27 1.84 -6.83 -3.31
C ILE A 27 2.26 -5.36 -3.20
N PHE A 28 1.51 -4.55 -2.45
CA PHE A 28 1.84 -3.15 -2.25
C PHE A 28 3.16 -2.97 -1.48
N LEU A 29 3.37 -3.72 -0.40
CA LEU A 29 4.58 -3.67 0.42
C LEU A 29 5.81 -4.16 -0.35
N ALA A 30 5.69 -5.26 -1.10
CA ALA A 30 6.76 -5.78 -1.96
C ALA A 30 7.26 -4.71 -2.95
N MET A 31 6.35 -3.96 -3.57
CA MET A 31 6.74 -2.88 -4.47
C MET A 31 7.31 -1.66 -3.72
N ARG A 32 6.74 -1.30 -2.56
CA ARG A 32 7.01 -0.01 -1.90
C ARG A 32 8.15 -0.05 -0.89
N LEU A 33 8.36 -1.18 -0.21
CA LEU A 33 9.41 -1.38 0.79
C LEU A 33 10.53 -2.25 0.25
N ASP A 34 10.20 -3.30 -0.49
CA ASP A 34 11.20 -4.25 -1.03
C ASP A 34 11.68 -3.87 -2.44
N ASN A 35 11.19 -2.76 -3.01
CA ASN A 35 11.50 -2.28 -4.36
C ASN A 35 11.30 -3.32 -5.49
N MET A 36 10.44 -4.31 -5.28
CA MET A 36 10.16 -5.33 -6.29
C MET A 36 9.39 -4.75 -7.47
N SER A 37 9.79 -5.14 -8.68
CA SER A 37 9.06 -4.83 -9.91
C SER A 37 7.75 -5.60 -10.01
N VAL A 38 6.85 -5.11 -10.86
CA VAL A 38 5.58 -5.79 -11.18
C VAL A 38 5.83 -7.20 -11.73
N GLU A 39 6.90 -7.39 -12.51
CA GLU A 39 7.29 -8.68 -13.06
C GLU A 39 7.73 -9.66 -11.96
N GLU A 40 8.59 -9.22 -11.04
CA GLU A 40 9.02 -10.04 -9.92
C GLU A 40 7.83 -10.42 -9.04
N ILE A 41 6.96 -9.47 -8.70
CA ILE A 41 5.76 -9.74 -7.91
C ILE A 41 4.83 -10.74 -8.63
N ALA A 42 4.65 -10.58 -9.94
CA ALA A 42 3.86 -11.51 -10.75
C ALA A 42 4.44 -12.93 -10.67
N ARG A 43 5.75 -13.08 -10.82
CA ARG A 43 6.46 -14.36 -10.69
C ARG A 43 6.30 -14.98 -9.30
N HIS A 44 6.45 -14.19 -8.23
CA HIS A 44 6.35 -14.68 -6.85
C HIS A 44 4.92 -15.03 -6.42
N THR A 45 3.91 -14.38 -6.99
CA THR A 45 2.50 -14.59 -6.61
C THR A 45 1.73 -15.53 -7.56
N GLY A 46 2.32 -15.90 -8.70
CA GLY A 46 1.66 -16.66 -9.76
C GLY A 46 0.57 -15.87 -10.51
N LEU A 47 0.51 -14.55 -10.30
CA LEU A 47 -0.44 -13.67 -10.99
C LEU A 47 0.15 -13.17 -12.31
N SER A 48 -0.71 -12.79 -13.25
CA SER A 48 -0.26 -11.99 -14.40
C SER A 48 0.14 -10.57 -13.96
N GLN A 49 1.09 -9.95 -14.67
CA GLN A 49 1.47 -8.55 -14.43
C GLN A 49 0.26 -7.60 -14.44
N ARG A 50 -0.72 -7.85 -15.34
CA ARG A 50 -1.98 -7.07 -15.38
C ARG A 50 -2.80 -7.20 -14.11
N GLN A 51 -2.88 -8.40 -13.52
CA GLN A 51 -3.56 -8.60 -12.23
C GLN A 51 -2.82 -7.89 -11.10
N VAL A 52 -1.49 -7.94 -11.09
CA VAL A 52 -0.66 -7.22 -10.10
C VAL A 52 -0.92 -5.71 -10.19
N VAL A 53 -0.83 -5.11 -11.38
CA VAL A 53 -1.12 -3.67 -11.58
C VAL A 53 -2.53 -3.30 -11.14
N LYS A 54 -3.54 -4.12 -11.46
CA LYS A 54 -4.92 -3.88 -11.04
C LYS A 54 -5.08 -3.91 -9.51
N ARG A 55 -4.40 -4.83 -8.84
CA ARG A 55 -4.39 -4.94 -7.37
C ARG A 55 -3.67 -3.76 -6.73
N LEU A 56 -2.53 -3.36 -7.28
CA LEU A 56 -1.80 -2.15 -6.86
C LEU A 56 -2.66 -0.89 -6.98
N ALA A 57 -3.32 -0.69 -8.12
CA ALA A 57 -4.21 0.45 -8.31
C ALA A 57 -5.36 0.49 -7.29
N ARG A 58 -5.90 -0.67 -6.93
CA ARG A 58 -6.94 -0.79 -5.88
C ARG A 58 -6.39 -0.45 -4.50
N ALA A 59 -5.22 -1.00 -4.15
CA ALA A 59 -4.55 -0.73 -2.88
C ALA A 59 -4.23 0.76 -2.74
N ILE A 60 -3.63 1.38 -3.76
CA ILE A 60 -3.29 2.80 -3.77
C ILE A 60 -4.55 3.67 -3.63
N ARG A 61 -5.62 3.37 -4.38
CA ARG A 61 -6.88 4.13 -4.27
C ARG A 61 -7.50 4.02 -2.88
N HIS A 62 -7.45 2.83 -2.28
CA HIS A 62 -7.95 2.63 -0.93
C HIS A 62 -7.14 3.44 0.09
N LEU A 63 -5.81 3.37 0.02
CA LEU A 63 -4.90 4.12 0.88
C LEU A 63 -5.02 5.63 0.68
N ASP A 64 -5.16 6.12 -0.56
CA ASP A 64 -5.38 7.55 -0.84
C ASP A 64 -6.70 8.04 -0.23
N LYS A 65 -7.79 7.26 -0.36
CA LYS A 65 -9.07 7.58 0.29
C LYS A 65 -8.96 7.59 1.82
N ARG A 66 -8.37 6.52 2.39
CA ARG A 66 -7.59 6.47 3.64
C ARG A 66 -7.11 7.83 4.12
N LEU A 67 -5.96 8.21 3.56
CA LEU A 67 -5.12 9.26 4.05
C LEU A 67 -5.70 10.65 3.77
N ARG A 68 -6.50 10.83 2.71
CA ARG A 68 -7.24 12.08 2.47
C ARG A 68 -8.38 12.28 3.46
N ALA A 69 -9.16 11.25 3.77
CA ALA A 69 -10.18 11.33 4.82
C ALA A 69 -9.56 11.66 6.19
N LEU A 70 -8.31 11.24 6.41
CA LEU A 70 -7.53 11.52 7.61
C LEU A 70 -6.85 12.90 7.63
N GLY A 71 -6.75 13.56 6.46
CA GLY A 71 -6.18 14.90 6.29
C GLY A 71 -7.22 16.04 6.32
N ALA A 72 -8.51 15.69 6.32
CA ALA A 72 -9.58 16.61 6.65
C ALA A 72 -9.64 16.80 8.18
N GLN A 73 -8.83 17.71 8.69
CA GLN A 73 -9.01 18.23 10.05
C GLN A 73 -10.21 19.19 10.06
N PRO A 74 -11.16 19.08 11.01
CA PRO A 74 -12.02 20.20 11.38
C PRO A 74 -11.21 21.34 12.02
#